data_AF-A0A847T790-F1
#
_entry.id   AF-A0A847T790-F1
#
_cell.length_a   1.000
_cell.length_b   1.000
_cell.length_c   1.000
_cell.angle_alpha   90.00
_cell.angle_beta   90.00
_cell.angle_gamma   90.00
#
_symmetry.space_group_name_H-M   'P 1'
#
loop_
_entity.id
_entity.type
_entity.pdbx_description
1 polymer ?
#
loop_
_entity_poly.entity_id
_entity_poly.type
_entity_poly.pdbx_seq_one_letter_code
_entity_poly.pdbx_strand_id
1 'polypeptide(L)'
;MKLEVHTFDPELICVLMGMGSVPEGCDLALGDDAYLTYRRMFTGRVKHFPIILHFDVELRSERGACRVVDWLFERSTGRNVEKVVVEYQDVRMDAAQMRILLGCGR
;
A
#
# COMPACT_ATOMS: atom_id res chain seq x y z
N MET A 1 2.79 11.39 0.07
CA MET A 1 2.73 10.73 -1.25
C MET A 1 1.53 9.80 -1.31
N LYS A 2 1.01 9.46 -2.49
CA LYS A 2 -0.14 8.56 -2.66
C LYS A 2 0.29 7.16 -3.08
N LEU A 3 -0.28 6.16 -2.41
CA LEU A 3 -0.14 4.74 -2.72
C LEU A 3 -1.54 4.14 -2.95
N GLU A 4 -1.73 3.48 -4.07
CA GLU A 4 -2.94 2.71 -4.35
C GLU A 4 -2.59 1.24 -4.50
N VAL A 5 -3.35 0.38 -3.82
CA VAL A 5 -3.22 -1.08 -3.94
C VAL A 5 -4.49 -1.61 -4.59
N HIS A 6 -4.34 -2.19 -5.77
CA HIS A 6 -5.45 -2.74 -6.56
C HIS A 6 -5.50 -4.25 -6.31
N THR A 7 -6.64 -4.75 -5.86
CA THR A 7 -6.79 -6.12 -5.37
C THR A 7 -8.18 -6.67 -5.64
N PHE A 8 -8.31 -8.00 -5.73
CA PHE A 8 -9.61 -8.67 -5.68
C PHE A 8 -9.90 -9.29 -4.30
N ASP A 9 -9.00 -9.11 -3.33
CA ASP A 9 -9.13 -9.59 -1.96
C ASP A 9 -9.74 -8.49 -1.08
N PRO A 10 -11.02 -8.58 -0.67
CA PRO A 10 -11.66 -7.57 0.18
C PRO A 10 -11.04 -7.50 1.58
N GLU A 11 -10.39 -8.56 2.04
CA GLU A 11 -9.76 -8.62 3.37
C GLU A 11 -8.33 -8.10 3.37
N LEU A 12 -7.78 -7.71 2.21
CA LEU A 12 -6.40 -7.25 2.10
C LEU A 12 -6.14 -6.04 3.02
N ILE A 13 -7.08 -5.11 3.17
CA ILE A 13 -6.90 -3.95 4.04
C ILE A 13 -6.66 -4.35 5.50
N CYS A 14 -7.42 -5.33 6.00
CA CYS A 14 -7.28 -5.87 7.35
C CYS A 14 -5.91 -6.52 7.54
N VAL A 15 -5.44 -7.25 6.53
CA VAL A 15 -4.12 -7.90 6.54
C VAL A 15 -2.98 -6.88 6.54
N LEU A 16 -3.08 -5.87 5.67
CA LEU A 16 -2.09 -4.80 5.53
C LEU A 16 -1.96 -3.98 6.82
N MET A 17 -3.09 -3.63 7.44
CA MET A 17 -3.10 -2.85 8.68
C MET A 17 -2.92 -3.71 9.93
N GLY A 18 -3.04 -5.04 9.82
CA GLY A 18 -2.96 -5.96 10.96
C GLY A 18 -4.11 -5.83 11.95
N MET A 19 -5.30 -5.42 11.49
CA MET A 19 -6.48 -5.15 12.32
C MET A 19 -7.68 -5.93 11.80
N GLY A 20 -8.60 -6.31 12.69
CA GLY A 20 -9.84 -7.00 12.30
C GLY A 20 -10.87 -6.11 11.60
N SER A 21 -10.76 -4.79 11.74
CA SER A 21 -11.55 -3.80 11.03
C SER A 21 -10.73 -2.52 10.92
N VAL A 22 -10.78 -1.86 9.75
CA VAL A 22 -9.98 -0.67 9.45
C VAL A 22 -10.91 0.48 9.05
N PRO A 23 -11.12 1.48 9.92
CA PRO A 23 -11.89 2.66 9.57
C PRO A 23 -11.09 3.59 8.66
N GLU A 24 -11.77 4.39 7.83
CA GLU A 24 -11.13 5.47 7.08
C GLU A 24 -10.45 6.46 8.03
N GLY A 25 -9.26 6.94 7.63
CA GLY A 25 -8.39 7.76 8.46
C GLY A 25 -7.53 6.96 9.45
N CYS A 26 -7.59 5.62 9.44
CA CYS A 26 -6.74 4.80 10.28
C CYS A 26 -5.27 4.93 9.87
N ASP A 27 -4.43 5.18 10.86
CA ASP A 27 -3.00 5.36 10.69
C ASP A 27 -2.21 4.09 11.04
N LEU A 28 -1.10 3.90 10.33
CA LEU A 28 -0.11 2.85 10.57
C LEU A 28 1.29 3.46 10.56
N ALA A 29 1.98 3.36 11.69
CA ALA A 29 3.40 3.69 11.79
C ALA A 29 4.26 2.50 11.35
N LEU A 30 5.21 2.72 10.44
CA LEU A 30 6.25 1.75 10.09
C LEU A 30 7.57 2.17 10.74
N GLY A 31 7.63 1.99 12.07
CA GLY A 31 8.68 2.59 12.90
C GLY A 31 8.59 4.12 12.89
N ASP A 32 9.73 4.78 13.04
CA ASP A 32 9.82 6.26 13.02
C ASP A 32 10.05 6.83 11.62
N ASP A 33 10.21 5.96 10.63
CA ASP A 33 10.70 6.29 9.30
C ASP A 33 9.59 6.57 8.27
N ALA A 34 8.41 5.98 8.46
CA ALA A 34 7.27 6.15 7.57
C ALA A 34 5.93 6.03 8.30
N TYR A 35 4.93 6.74 7.79
CA TYR A 35 3.58 6.75 8.32
C TYR A 35 2.58 6.60 7.17
N LEU A 36 1.58 5.73 7.32
CA LEU A 36 0.54 5.50 6.32
C LEU A 36 -0.82 5.81 6.91
N THR A 37 -1.60 6.61 6.22
CA THR A 37 -3.00 6.88 6.56
C THR A 37 -3.88 6.22 5.51
N TYR A 38 -4.66 5.23 5.91
CA TYR A 38 -5.69 4.66 5.04
C TYR A 38 -6.79 5.70 4.82
N ARG A 39 -7.05 6.05 3.57
CA ARG A 39 -8.00 7.13 3.23
C ARG A 39 -9.38 6.59 2.94
N ARG A 40 -9.45 5.61 2.05
CA ARG A 40 -10.70 5.02 1.57
C ARG A 40 -10.46 3.77 0.73
N MET A 41 -11.53 3.03 0.54
CA MET A 41 -11.61 1.90 -0.39
C MET A 41 -12.60 2.25 -1.50
N PHE A 42 -12.19 2.01 -2.74
CA PHE A 42 -13.11 2.02 -3.87
C PHE A 42 -13.44 0.60 -4.32
N THR A 43 -14.72 0.29 -4.33
CA THR A 43 -15.24 -0.96 -4.88
C THR A 43 -15.98 -0.64 -6.19
N GLY A 44 -15.49 -1.15 -7.31
CA GLY A 44 -16.22 -1.03 -8.57
C GLY A 44 -17.54 -1.78 -8.52
N ARG A 45 -18.57 -1.27 -9.23
CA ARG A 45 -19.88 -1.94 -9.34
C ARG A 45 -19.87 -3.15 -10.29
N VAL A 46 -18.78 -3.35 -11.02
CA VAL A 46 -18.62 -4.41 -12.02
C VAL A 46 -17.77 -5.54 -11.43
N LYS A 47 -18.21 -6.78 -11.61
CA LYS A 47 -17.61 -8.00 -11.01
C LYS A 47 -16.11 -8.19 -11.30
N HIS A 48 -15.59 -7.58 -12.36
CA HIS A 48 -14.19 -7.69 -12.79
C HIS A 48 -13.33 -6.47 -12.43
N PHE A 49 -13.90 -5.46 -11.76
CA PHE A 49 -13.14 -4.28 -11.39
C PHE A 49 -12.46 -4.53 -10.02
N PRO A 50 -11.15 -4.28 -9.89
CA PRO A 50 -10.46 -4.47 -8.62
C PRO A 50 -10.95 -3.48 -7.58
N ILE A 51 -10.87 -3.90 -6.32
CA ILE A 51 -10.94 -3.04 -5.16
C ILE A 51 -9.67 -2.20 -5.12
N ILE A 52 -9.80 -0.90 -4.90
CA ILE A 52 -8.66 0.03 -4.81
C ILE A 52 -8.56 0.56 -3.39
N LEU A 53 -7.48 0.22 -2.70
CA LEU A 53 -7.16 0.74 -1.37
C LEU A 53 -6.28 1.98 -1.51
N HIS A 54 -6.70 3.11 -0.96
CA HIS A 54 -5.95 4.36 -1.02
C HIS A 54 -5.25 4.65 0.30
N PHE A 55 -3.96 4.94 0.22
CA PHE A 55 -3.14 5.38 1.34
C PHE A 55 -2.45 6.69 1.01
N ASP A 56 -2.44 7.61 1.98
CA ASP A 56 -1.47 8.70 2.02
C ASP A 56 -0.27 8.21 2.83
N VAL A 57 0.93 8.37 2.28
CA VAL A 57 2.19 7.91 2.86
C VAL A 57 3.08 9.12 3.15
N GLU A 58 3.55 9.26 4.38
CA GLU A 58 4.54 10.23 4.81
C GLU A 58 5.87 9.52 5.01
N LEU A 59 6.87 9.85 4.20
CA LEU A 59 8.24 9.36 4.36
C LEU A 59 9.04 10.37 5.15
N ARG A 60 9.63 9.95 6.27
CA ARG A 60 10.47 10.79 7.14
C ARG A 60 11.96 10.55 6.94
N SER A 61 12.31 9.44 6.30
CA SER A 61 13.68 9.08 5.95
C SER A 61 13.71 8.22 4.68
N GLU A 62 14.89 8.02 4.10
CA GLU A 62 15.10 7.08 3.00
C GLU A 62 14.83 5.63 3.42
N ARG A 63 15.08 5.28 4.69
CA ARG A 63 14.72 3.97 5.23
C ARG A 63 13.21 3.77 5.23
N GLY A 64 12.44 4.86 5.37
CA GLY A 64 10.98 4.85 5.30
C GLY A 64 10.48 4.30 3.97
N ALA A 65 11.11 4.69 2.86
CA ALA A 65 10.79 4.16 1.54
C ALA A 65 10.96 2.64 1.49
N CYS A 66 12.07 2.12 2.01
CA CYS A 66 12.32 0.68 2.07
C CYS A 66 11.29 -0.03 2.97
N ARG A 67 10.97 0.57 4.14
CA ARG A 67 9.99 0.03 5.09
C ARG A 67 8.60 -0.11 4.49
N VAL A 68 8.15 0.87 3.70
CA VAL A 68 6.85 0.81 3.01
C VAL A 68 6.83 -0.35 2.01
N VAL A 69 7.90 -0.55 1.25
CA VAL A 69 7.97 -1.69 0.32
C VAL A 69 7.97 -3.02 1.07
N ASP A 70 8.85 -3.16 2.06
CA ASP A 70 8.97 -4.41 2.82
C ASP A 70 7.64 -4.76 3.50
N TRP A 71 7.00 -3.78 4.14
CA TRP A 71 5.66 -3.93 4.73
C TRP A 71 4.64 -4.45 3.72
N LEU A 72 4.56 -3.81 2.54
CA LEU A 72 3.56 -4.16 1.54
C LEU A 72 3.76 -5.60 1.06
N PHE A 73 4.99 -5.96 0.70
CA PHE A 73 5.30 -7.30 0.17
C PHE A 73 5.17 -8.40 1.23
N GLU A 74 5.65 -8.17 2.45
CA GLU A 74 5.54 -9.13 3.54
C GLU A 74 4.07 -9.39 3.89
N ARG A 75 3.27 -8.32 4.05
CA ARG A 75 1.86 -8.43 4.43
C ARG A 75 0.98 -8.95 3.31
N SER A 76 1.29 -8.63 2.05
CA SER A 76 0.51 -9.11 0.91
C SER A 76 0.97 -10.47 0.40
N THR A 77 1.96 -11.12 1.02
CA THR A 77 2.47 -12.42 0.57
C THR A 77 1.34 -13.46 0.52
N GLY A 78 1.16 -14.08 -0.64
CA GLY A 78 0.09 -15.06 -0.86
C GLY A 78 -1.32 -14.44 -1.00
N ARG A 79 -1.44 -13.11 -1.08
CA ARG A 79 -2.69 -12.41 -1.36
C ARG A 79 -2.78 -11.97 -2.82
N ASN A 80 -4.01 -11.74 -3.29
CA ASN A 80 -4.26 -11.37 -4.68
C ASN A 80 -4.14 -9.85 -4.88
N VAL A 81 -2.92 -9.37 -5.05
CA VAL A 81 -2.65 -7.98 -5.46
C VAL A 81 -2.44 -7.95 -6.97
N GLU A 82 -3.31 -7.24 -7.69
CA GLU A 82 -3.23 -7.12 -9.14
C GLU A 82 -2.10 -6.14 -9.54
N LYS A 83 -2.08 -4.97 -8.90
CA LYS A 83 -1.07 -3.94 -9.14
C LYS A 83 -1.00 -2.94 -7.99
N VAL A 84 0.07 -2.16 -8.02
CA VAL A 84 0.30 -1.05 -7.10
C VAL A 84 0.61 0.20 -7.91
N VAL A 85 0.06 1.32 -7.50
CA VAL A 85 0.30 2.63 -8.12
C VAL A 85 0.91 3.55 -7.08
N VAL A 86 2.06 4.16 -7.39
CA VAL A 86 2.75 5.13 -6.54
C VAL A 86 2.77 6.46 -7.27
N GLU A 87 2.19 7.52 -6.70
CA GLU A 87 2.14 8.85 -7.34
C GLU A 87 1.71 8.76 -8.82
N TYR A 88 0.61 8.05 -9.09
CA TYR A 88 0.04 7.84 -10.43
C TYR A 88 0.88 6.97 -11.39
N GLN A 89 2.00 6.40 -10.93
CA GLN A 89 2.82 5.48 -11.72
C GLN A 89 2.52 4.03 -11.35
N ASP A 90 2.13 3.24 -12.35
CA ASP A 90 1.95 1.79 -12.19
C ASP A 90 3.32 1.12 -12.08
N VAL A 91 3.57 0.50 -10.92
CA VAL A 91 4.83 -0.21 -10.64
C VAL A 91 4.68 -1.72 -10.72
N ARG A 92 3.45 -2.24 -10.84
CA ARG A 92 3.12 -3.65 -10.61
C ARG A 92 3.71 -4.13 -9.26
N MET A 93 3.49 -5.38 -8.85
CA MET A 93 4.09 -5.92 -7.62
C MET A 93 5.59 -6.24 -7.81
N ASP A 94 6.39 -5.23 -8.15
CA ASP A 94 7.85 -5.30 -8.27
C ASP A 94 8.51 -4.47 -7.17
N ALA A 95 9.16 -5.16 -6.23
CA ALA A 95 9.79 -4.52 -5.07
C ALA A 95 10.97 -3.62 -5.48
N ALA A 96 11.72 -3.98 -6.52
CA ALA A 96 12.86 -3.19 -6.97
C ALA A 96 12.40 -1.89 -7.63
N GLN A 97 11.41 -1.97 -8.52
CA GLN A 97 10.83 -0.78 -9.17
C GLN A 97 10.19 0.16 -8.14
N MET A 98 9.47 -0.39 -7.16
CA MET A 98 8.82 0.39 -6.12
C MET A 98 9.83 1.07 -5.19
N ARG A 99 10.91 0.39 -4.82
CA ARG A 99 12.02 0.99 -4.06
C ARG A 99 12.62 2.18 -4.78
N ILE A 100 12.85 2.08 -6.10
CA ILE A 100 13.36 3.19 -6.91
C ILE A 100 12.41 4.38 -6.89
N LEU A 101 11.10 4.16 -7.09
CA LEU A 101 10.11 5.26 -7.10
C LEU A 101 9.92 5.92 -5.74
N LEU A 102 9.98 5.14 -4.66
CA LEU A 102 9.85 5.67 -3.30
C LEU A 102 11.16 6.31 -2.79
N GLY A 103 12.29 6.12 -3.50
CA GLY A 103 13.59 6.69 -3.13
C GLY A 103 14.40 5.85 -2.14
N CYS A 104 14.15 4.55 -2.04
CA CYS A 104 14.96 3.63 -1.24
C CYS A 104 16.31 3.37 -1.94
N GLY A 105 17.42 3.78 -1.30
CA GLY A 105 18.79 3.53 -1.77
C GLY A 105 19.37 4.62 -2.67
N ARG A 106 18.97 5.88 -2.46
CA ARG A 106 19.56 7.04 -3.13
C ARG A 106 20.82 7.55 -2.43
#